data_AF-A0A419UW14-F1
#
_entry.id   AF-A0A419UW14-F1
#
_cell.length_a   1.000
_cell.length_b   1.000
_cell.length_c   1.000
_cell.angle_alpha   90.00
_cell.angle_beta   90.00
_cell.angle_gamma   90.00
#
_symmetry.space_group_name_H-M   'P 1'
#
loop_
_entity.id
_entity.type
_entity.pdbx_description
1 polymer ?
#
loop_
_entity_poly.entity_id
_entity_poly.type
_entity_poly.pdbx_seq_one_letter_code
_entity_poly.pdbx_strand_id
1 'polypeptide(L)'
;MRLRYKPWASDYINENKKYVKLGEDAPAGQWKKEFGNERPIHVEVGTGKGKFLNDMSLANPDISYIGVEVYDSVLVTGVQRAVEEEPDNLCFINGDVFFLDQMFAENEVDQLYINFTDPWPKKRHEKRRLTYSLFLELYKKVLKPDGMIQFKTDNQGLFEYSLESMSQFGMKFETVRLDLHHSEEAEGNIMTEYEAKFAEKGQPIYMLRARFQ
;
A
#
# COMPACT_ATOMS: atom_id res chain seq x y z
N MET A 1 -10.18 8.60 12.42
CA MET A 1 -10.13 7.97 13.76
C MET A 1 -8.81 8.41 14.41
N ARG A 2 -8.77 8.88 15.67
CA ARG A 2 -7.48 9.25 16.29
C ARG A 2 -6.67 7.98 16.56
N LEU A 3 -5.39 7.98 16.19
CA LEU A 3 -4.49 6.86 16.49
C LEU A 3 -4.33 6.74 18.01
N ARG A 4 -4.49 5.52 18.52
CA ARG A 4 -4.29 5.23 19.94
C ARG A 4 -2.81 4.95 20.16
N TYR A 5 -2.15 5.75 20.99
CA TYR A 5 -0.77 5.50 21.36
C TYR A 5 -0.65 4.15 22.08
N LYS A 6 0.34 3.34 21.66
CA LYS A 6 0.68 2.04 22.22
C LYS A 6 2.17 2.06 22.55
N PRO A 7 2.58 2.35 23.79
CA PRO A 7 3.99 2.52 24.13
C PRO A 7 4.85 1.27 23.88
N TRP A 8 4.24 0.08 23.94
CA TRP A 8 4.88 -1.21 23.71
C TRP A 8 5.03 -1.58 22.22
N ALA A 9 4.44 -0.81 21.30
CA ALA A 9 4.39 -1.19 19.89
C ALA A 9 5.78 -1.23 19.25
N SER A 10 6.66 -0.30 19.62
CA SER A 10 8.01 -0.21 19.08
C SER A 10 8.86 -1.42 19.48
N ASP A 11 8.82 -1.80 20.76
CA ASP A 11 9.53 -2.99 21.26
C ASP A 11 9.04 -4.26 20.56
N TYR A 12 7.73 -4.44 20.44
CA TYR A 12 7.15 -5.60 19.75
C TYR A 12 7.57 -5.66 18.27
N ILE A 13 7.58 -4.53 17.57
CA ILE A 13 8.06 -4.46 16.17
C ILE A 13 9.53 -4.89 16.11
N ASN A 14 10.38 -4.36 16.98
CA ASN A 14 11.82 -4.66 16.98
C ASN A 14 12.14 -6.13 17.31
N GLU A 15 11.30 -6.81 18.09
CA GLU A 15 11.43 -8.22 18.43
C GLU A 15 11.00 -9.16 17.26
N ASN A 16 10.13 -8.71 16.36
CA ASN A 16 9.52 -9.55 15.32
C ASN A 16 10.16 -9.37 13.93
N LYS A 17 11.50 -9.30 13.86
CA LYS A 17 12.29 -9.01 12.64
C LYS A 17 12.07 -9.94 11.44
N LYS A 18 11.41 -11.08 11.64
CA LYS A 18 10.95 -11.96 10.57
C LYS A 18 9.92 -11.26 9.68
N TYR A 19 8.97 -10.56 10.30
CA TYR A 19 7.83 -9.94 9.60
C TYR A 19 7.96 -8.43 9.46
N VAL A 20 8.95 -7.80 10.08
CA VAL A 20 9.15 -6.35 9.97
C VAL A 20 10.62 -5.97 9.87
N LYS A 21 10.91 -5.04 8.96
CA LYS A 21 12.19 -4.33 8.84
C LYS A 21 12.00 -2.88 9.22
N LEU A 22 13.03 -2.25 9.78
CA LEU A 22 13.07 -0.79 9.82
C LEU A 22 13.38 -0.26 8.42
N GLY A 23 12.94 0.95 8.10
CA GLY A 23 13.15 1.54 6.77
C GLY A 23 14.62 1.57 6.33
N GLU A 24 15.53 1.83 7.27
CA GLU A 24 16.99 1.83 7.03
C GLU A 24 17.60 0.42 6.88
N ASP A 25 16.90 -0.61 7.36
CA ASP A 25 17.30 -2.01 7.28
C ASP A 25 16.68 -2.73 6.07
N ALA A 26 15.89 -2.02 5.24
CA ALA A 26 15.22 -2.60 4.09
C ALA A 26 16.25 -3.12 3.06
N PRO A 27 16.18 -4.40 2.63
CA PRO A 27 17.16 -5.00 1.74
C PRO A 27 16.90 -4.63 0.27
N ALA A 28 17.01 -3.35 -0.07
CA ALA A 28 16.82 -2.86 -1.44
C ALA A 28 17.65 -3.66 -2.47
N GLY A 29 16.99 -4.15 -3.52
CA GLY A 29 17.59 -5.02 -4.55
C GLY A 29 17.77 -6.47 -4.12
N GLN A 30 17.40 -6.84 -2.90
CA GLN A 30 17.57 -8.17 -2.32
C GLN A 30 16.27 -8.72 -1.71
N TRP A 31 15.11 -8.12 -1.97
CA TRP A 31 13.83 -8.58 -1.40
C TRP A 31 13.49 -10.02 -1.76
N LYS A 32 13.77 -10.44 -3.00
CA LYS A 32 13.60 -11.84 -3.43
C LYS A 32 14.44 -12.82 -2.60
N LYS A 33 15.68 -12.44 -2.29
CA LYS A 33 16.56 -13.21 -1.42
C LYS A 33 16.06 -13.23 0.02
N GLU A 34 15.53 -12.11 0.53
CA GLU A 34 14.92 -12.02 1.86
C GLU A 34 13.73 -12.98 2.01
N PHE A 35 12.85 -13.04 1.00
CA PHE A 35 11.76 -14.01 0.96
C PHE A 35 12.19 -15.43 0.59
N GLY A 36 13.43 -15.64 0.14
CA GLY A 36 13.93 -16.93 -0.34
C GLY A 36 13.22 -17.44 -1.60
N ASN A 37 12.65 -16.55 -2.42
CA ASN A 37 11.89 -16.92 -3.62
C ASN A 37 12.02 -15.87 -4.74
N GLU A 38 11.53 -16.21 -5.94
CA GLU A 38 11.58 -15.35 -7.13
C GLU A 38 10.21 -14.76 -7.50
N ARG A 39 9.25 -14.79 -6.57
CA ARG A 39 7.86 -14.36 -6.78
C ARG A 39 7.81 -12.84 -7.11
N PRO A 40 6.76 -12.38 -7.82
CA PRO A 40 6.51 -10.95 -7.99
C PRO A 40 6.39 -10.24 -6.65
N ILE A 41 6.81 -8.97 -6.60
CA ILE A 41 6.76 -8.15 -5.39
C ILE A 41 5.66 -7.10 -5.51
N HIS A 42 4.69 -7.20 -4.61
CA HIS A 42 3.58 -6.26 -4.49
C HIS A 42 3.74 -5.42 -3.22
N VAL A 43 3.65 -4.09 -3.36
CA VAL A 43 3.85 -3.16 -2.25
C VAL A 43 2.57 -2.42 -1.94
N GLU A 44 2.20 -2.27 -0.66
CA GLU A 44 1.20 -1.30 -0.23
C GLU A 44 1.89 -0.14 0.50
N VAL A 45 1.54 1.10 0.14
CA VAL A 45 2.01 2.31 0.83
C VAL A 45 0.90 2.87 1.72
N GLY A 46 1.21 3.10 3.00
CA GLY A 46 0.20 3.45 4.00
C GLY A 46 -0.67 2.25 4.38
N THR A 47 -0.04 1.11 4.65
CA THR A 47 -0.68 -0.18 4.95
C THR A 47 -1.64 -0.15 6.15
N GLY A 48 -1.51 0.86 7.02
CA GLY A 48 -2.37 0.98 8.18
C GLY A 48 -2.19 -0.24 9.09
N LYS A 49 -3.31 -0.92 9.40
CA LYS A 49 -3.28 -2.11 10.28
C LYS A 49 -2.93 -3.40 9.56
N GLY A 50 -2.55 -3.34 8.28
CA GLY A 50 -2.07 -4.50 7.53
C GLY A 50 -3.09 -5.59 7.22
N LYS A 51 -4.41 -5.37 7.43
CA LYS A 51 -5.43 -6.37 7.09
C LYS A 51 -5.35 -6.75 5.61
N PHE A 52 -5.31 -5.74 4.74
CA PHE A 52 -5.30 -5.93 3.30
C PHE A 52 -4.14 -6.83 2.88
N LEU A 53 -2.90 -6.50 3.26
CA LEU A 53 -1.76 -7.33 2.89
C LEU A 53 -1.75 -8.72 3.52
N ASN A 54 -2.21 -8.88 4.77
CA ASN A 54 -2.36 -10.21 5.36
C ASN A 54 -3.32 -11.08 4.53
N ASP A 55 -4.51 -10.55 4.21
CA ASP A 55 -5.49 -11.26 3.39
C ASP A 55 -4.95 -11.55 1.97
N MET A 56 -4.27 -10.57 1.36
CA MET A 56 -3.69 -10.71 0.02
C MET A 56 -2.60 -11.80 0.01
N SER A 57 -1.73 -11.82 1.02
CA SER A 57 -0.67 -12.82 1.18
C SER A 57 -1.23 -14.23 1.30
N LEU A 58 -2.27 -14.42 2.12
CA LEU A 58 -2.92 -15.72 2.29
C LEU A 58 -3.67 -16.18 1.04
N ALA A 59 -4.33 -15.26 0.34
CA ALA A 59 -5.08 -15.57 -0.87
C ALA A 59 -4.19 -15.81 -2.10
N ASN A 60 -2.96 -15.27 -2.11
CA ASN A 60 -2.05 -15.31 -3.25
C ASN A 60 -0.64 -15.74 -2.82
N PRO A 61 -0.44 -17.03 -2.50
CA PRO A 61 0.85 -17.53 -2.01
C PRO A 61 2.00 -17.36 -3.02
N ASP A 62 1.69 -17.22 -4.32
CA ASP A 62 2.66 -17.06 -5.40
C ASP A 62 3.16 -15.61 -5.59
N ILE A 63 2.76 -14.68 -4.72
CA ILE A 63 3.15 -13.27 -4.74
C ILE A 63 3.74 -12.90 -3.38
N SER A 64 4.83 -12.13 -3.37
CA SER A 64 5.44 -11.58 -2.16
C SER A 64 4.91 -10.17 -1.89
N TYR A 65 4.46 -9.91 -0.66
CA TYR A 65 3.82 -8.67 -0.26
C TYR A 65 4.65 -7.89 0.75
N ILE A 66 4.77 -6.58 0.55
CA ILE A 66 5.48 -5.69 1.46
C ILE A 66 4.61 -4.48 1.80
N GLY A 67 4.41 -4.20 3.07
CA GLY A 67 3.65 -3.03 3.53
C GLY A 67 4.50 -1.95 4.15
N VAL A 68 4.38 -0.70 3.71
CA VAL A 68 5.11 0.44 4.27
C VAL A 68 4.18 1.28 5.15
N GLU A 69 4.53 1.42 6.43
CA GLU A 69 3.77 2.19 7.41
C GLU A 69 4.69 2.92 8.39
N VAL A 70 4.41 4.20 8.63
CA VAL A 70 5.24 5.09 9.46
C VAL A 70 4.87 5.03 10.95
N TYR A 71 3.64 4.63 11.28
CA TYR A 71 3.16 4.65 12.67
C TYR A 71 3.18 3.26 13.32
N ASP A 72 4.09 3.05 14.26
CA ASP A 72 4.23 1.82 15.06
C ASP A 72 2.90 1.35 15.66
N SER A 73 2.14 2.29 16.24
CA SER A 73 0.87 2.01 16.90
C SER A 73 -0.19 1.37 15.98
N VAL A 74 -0.04 1.56 14.67
CA VAL A 74 -0.91 1.05 13.62
C VAL A 74 -0.33 -0.22 13.04
N LEU A 75 0.94 -0.18 12.63
CA LEU A 75 1.66 -1.29 12.02
C LEU A 75 1.68 -2.53 12.90
N VAL A 76 1.81 -2.36 14.22
CA VAL A 76 1.89 -3.47 15.18
C VAL A 76 0.72 -4.44 15.07
N THR A 77 -0.47 -3.97 14.69
CA THR A 77 -1.63 -4.85 14.50
C THR A 77 -1.49 -5.74 13.26
N GLY A 78 -0.85 -5.24 12.20
CA GLY A 78 -0.53 -6.05 11.02
C GLY A 78 0.56 -7.09 11.32
N VAL A 79 1.58 -6.70 12.08
CA VAL A 79 2.66 -7.61 12.52
C VAL A 79 2.12 -8.71 13.43
N GLN A 80 1.26 -8.39 14.39
CA GLN A 80 0.62 -9.40 15.26
C GLN A 80 -0.13 -10.46 14.45
N ARG A 81 -0.88 -10.05 13.43
CA ARG A 81 -1.58 -10.98 12.53
C ARG A 81 -0.63 -11.85 11.74
N ALA A 82 0.46 -11.29 11.21
CA ALA A 82 1.46 -12.07 10.49
C ALA A 82 2.18 -13.06 11.41
N VAL A 83 2.40 -12.72 12.69
CA VAL A 83 2.93 -13.66 13.68
C VAL A 83 1.95 -14.79 13.98
N GLU A 84 0.64 -14.51 14.00
CA GLU A 84 -0.40 -15.50 14.25
C GLU A 84 -0.62 -16.46 13.06
N GLU A 85 -0.62 -15.94 11.82
CA GLU A 85 -0.92 -16.71 10.60
C GLU A 85 0.34 -17.32 9.93
N GLU A 86 1.52 -16.82 10.30
CA GLU A 86 2.83 -17.23 9.80
C GLU A 86 3.04 -17.32 8.26
N PRO A 87 2.63 -16.32 7.46
CA PRO A 87 2.86 -16.34 6.02
C PRO A 87 4.35 -16.30 5.66
N ASP A 88 4.75 -17.00 4.58
CA ASP A 88 6.12 -16.99 4.06
C ASP A 88 6.39 -15.85 3.05
N ASN A 89 5.33 -15.15 2.65
CA ASN A 89 5.31 -14.18 1.54
C ASN A 89 4.86 -12.78 1.97
N LEU A 90 4.99 -12.43 3.25
CA LEU A 90 4.60 -11.12 3.78
C LEU A 90 5.69 -10.53 4.66
N CYS A 91 6.02 -9.26 4.41
CA CYS A 91 6.87 -8.45 5.26
C CYS A 91 6.28 -7.05 5.42
N PHE A 92 6.64 -6.37 6.49
CA PHE A 92 6.32 -4.96 6.71
C PHE A 92 7.61 -4.14 6.82
N ILE A 93 7.53 -2.88 6.43
CA ILE A 93 8.57 -1.89 6.66
C ILE A 93 7.98 -0.83 7.59
N ASN A 94 8.60 -0.66 8.76
CA ASN A 94 8.37 0.50 9.59
C ASN A 94 9.21 1.66 9.04
N GLY A 95 8.57 2.54 8.27
CA GLY A 95 9.28 3.58 7.54
C GLY A 95 8.33 4.56 6.85
N ASP A 96 8.88 5.71 6.45
CA ASP A 96 8.15 6.73 5.71
C ASP A 96 8.25 6.47 4.20
N VAL A 97 7.11 6.51 3.51
CA VAL A 97 7.00 6.39 2.05
C VAL A 97 7.84 7.46 1.33
N PHE A 98 8.19 8.56 1.99
CA PHE A 98 9.12 9.55 1.48
C PHE A 98 10.51 8.97 1.13
N PHE A 99 10.91 7.86 1.76
CA PHE A 99 12.18 7.18 1.53
C PHE A 99 12.02 5.86 0.77
N LEU A 100 10.93 5.70 0.00
CA LEU A 100 10.63 4.46 -0.70
C LEU A 100 11.77 4.01 -1.64
N ASP A 101 12.48 4.96 -2.26
CA ASP A 101 13.59 4.68 -3.17
C ASP A 101 14.90 4.29 -2.48
N GLN A 102 14.92 4.29 -1.14
CA GLN A 102 15.97 3.70 -0.31
C GLN A 102 15.59 2.30 0.16
N MET A 103 14.29 2.00 0.21
CA MET A 103 13.75 0.70 0.64
C MET A 103 13.69 -0.32 -0.50
N PHE A 104 13.65 0.16 -1.74
CA PHE A 104 13.55 -0.65 -2.96
C PHE A 104 14.55 -0.16 -4.00
N ALA A 105 15.14 -1.11 -4.73
CA ALA A 105 15.95 -0.81 -5.90
C ALA A 105 15.08 -0.39 -7.10
N GLU A 106 15.73 0.14 -8.12
CA GLU A 106 15.07 0.50 -9.37
C GLU A 106 14.42 -0.74 -10.03
N ASN A 107 13.17 -0.61 -10.48
CA ASN A 107 12.42 -1.68 -11.14
C ASN A 107 12.26 -2.98 -10.30
N GLU A 108 12.31 -2.89 -8.96
CA GLU A 108 12.18 -4.05 -8.08
C GLU A 108 10.71 -4.45 -7.82
N VAL A 109 9.79 -3.49 -7.89
CA VAL A 109 8.37 -3.67 -7.55
C VAL A 109 7.53 -3.95 -8.79
N ASP A 110 6.66 -4.96 -8.74
CA ASP A 110 5.75 -5.33 -9.83
C ASP A 110 4.43 -4.54 -9.77
N GLN A 111 3.88 -4.34 -8.56
CA GLN A 111 2.63 -3.61 -8.37
C GLN A 111 2.62 -2.84 -7.06
N LEU A 112 2.00 -1.66 -7.08
CA LEU A 112 1.84 -0.80 -5.91
C LEU A 112 0.36 -0.57 -5.61
N TYR A 113 -0.02 -0.69 -4.34
CA TYR A 113 -1.35 -0.47 -3.82
C TYR A 113 -1.38 0.80 -2.95
N ILE A 114 -2.40 1.62 -3.16
CA ILE A 114 -2.70 2.81 -2.36
C ILE A 114 -4.16 2.69 -1.93
N ASN A 115 -4.42 2.34 -0.67
CA ASN A 115 -5.77 2.07 -0.21
C ASN A 115 -6.17 3.05 0.91
N PHE A 116 -7.25 3.79 0.71
CA PHE A 116 -7.93 4.59 1.74
C PHE A 116 -7.00 5.56 2.51
N THR A 117 -6.02 6.13 1.82
CA THR A 117 -5.05 7.08 2.40
C THR A 117 -5.71 8.39 2.82
N ASP A 118 -5.08 9.12 3.74
CA ASP A 118 -5.57 10.42 4.20
C ASP A 118 -5.81 11.40 3.03
N PRO A 119 -7.01 12.01 2.92
CA PRO A 119 -7.36 12.83 1.76
C PRO A 119 -6.73 14.22 1.76
N TRP A 120 -6.25 14.69 2.92
CA TRP A 120 -5.64 16.01 3.11
C TRP A 120 -6.40 17.14 2.36
N PRO A 121 -7.66 17.46 2.75
CA PRO A 121 -8.55 18.31 1.94
C PRO A 121 -8.07 19.77 1.82
N LYS A 122 -7.21 20.23 2.73
CA LYS A 122 -6.67 21.60 2.71
C LYS A 122 -5.55 21.71 1.68
N LYS A 123 -5.63 22.68 0.76
CA LYS A 123 -4.60 22.94 -0.27
C LYS A 123 -3.16 22.96 0.26
N ARG A 124 -2.93 23.58 1.42
CA ARG A 124 -1.61 23.61 2.08
C ARG A 124 -1.02 22.24 2.46
N HIS A 125 -1.84 21.18 2.45
CA HIS A 125 -1.44 19.81 2.76
C HIS A 125 -1.40 18.91 1.51
N GLU A 126 -1.59 19.46 0.31
CA GLU A 126 -1.61 18.72 -0.95
C GLU A 126 -0.38 17.81 -1.13
N LYS A 127 0.81 18.32 -0.79
CA LYS A 127 2.08 17.58 -0.85
C LYS A 127 2.15 16.34 0.05
N ARG A 128 1.16 16.13 0.93
CA ARG A 128 1.06 14.95 1.80
C ARG A 128 0.20 13.83 1.21
N ARG A 129 -0.52 14.10 0.12
CA ARG A 129 -1.33 13.08 -0.56
C ARG A 129 -0.39 12.12 -1.27
N LEU A 130 -0.55 10.81 -1.06
CA LEU A 130 0.32 9.81 -1.68
C LEU A 130 0.21 9.74 -3.21
N THR A 131 -0.77 10.44 -3.81
CA THR A 131 -0.87 10.58 -5.28
C THR A 131 -0.34 11.91 -5.79
N TYR A 132 0.33 12.73 -4.96
CA TYR A 132 1.04 13.95 -5.40
C TYR A 132 2.30 13.60 -6.19
N SER A 133 2.70 14.48 -7.11
CA SER A 133 3.78 14.24 -8.08
C SER A 133 5.08 13.72 -7.47
N LEU A 134 5.49 14.24 -6.32
CA LEU A 134 6.69 13.75 -5.62
C LEU A 134 6.65 12.24 -5.33
N PHE A 135 5.50 11.74 -4.87
CA PHE A 135 5.35 10.31 -4.61
C PHE A 135 5.27 9.52 -5.91
N LEU A 136 4.61 10.06 -6.94
CA LEU A 136 4.58 9.44 -8.27
C LEU A 136 5.98 9.28 -8.87
N GLU A 137 6.90 10.23 -8.64
CA GLU A 137 8.31 10.11 -9.03
C GLU A 137 9.02 8.96 -8.31
N LEU A 138 8.81 8.83 -6.99
CA LEU A 138 9.34 7.71 -6.22
C LEU A 138 8.79 6.37 -6.72
N TYR A 139 7.49 6.30 -6.99
CA TYR A 139 6.83 5.10 -7.49
C TYR A 139 7.37 4.71 -8.88
N LYS A 140 7.56 5.69 -9.77
CA LYS A 140 8.12 5.46 -11.12
C LYS A 140 9.53 4.86 -11.05
N LYS A 141 10.34 5.24 -10.05
CA LYS A 141 11.69 4.72 -9.87
C LYS A 141 11.69 3.26 -9.41
N VAL A 142 10.83 2.89 -8.46
CA VAL A 142 10.85 1.54 -7.85
C VAL A 142 10.01 0.51 -8.63
N LEU A 143 8.98 0.95 -9.35
CA LEU A 143 8.14 0.07 -10.17
C LEU A 143 8.87 -0.35 -11.44
N LYS A 144 8.61 -1.58 -11.88
CA LYS A 144 9.01 -2.05 -13.21
C LYS A 144 8.38 -1.19 -14.31
N PRO A 145 8.94 -1.18 -15.53
CA PRO A 145 8.40 -0.41 -16.64
C PRO A 145 6.93 -0.72 -16.98
N ASP A 146 6.50 -1.97 -16.77
CA ASP A 146 5.12 -2.43 -16.97
C ASP A 146 4.30 -2.49 -15.67
N GLY A 147 4.88 -1.99 -14.56
CA GLY A 147 4.28 -1.99 -13.24
C GLY A 147 3.03 -1.12 -13.13
N MET A 148 2.19 -1.46 -12.16
CA MET A 148 0.86 -0.89 -12.00
C MET A 148 0.68 -0.23 -10.63
N ILE A 149 -0.01 0.91 -10.59
CA ILE A 149 -0.58 1.46 -9.36
C ILE A 149 -2.07 1.13 -9.33
N GLN A 150 -2.51 0.46 -8.27
CA GLN A 150 -3.93 0.31 -7.93
C GLN A 150 -4.27 1.22 -6.75
N PHE A 151 -5.11 2.21 -6.99
CA PHE A 151 -5.59 3.16 -6.00
C PHE A 151 -7.07 2.94 -5.70
N LYS A 152 -7.43 2.88 -4.41
CA LYS A 152 -8.82 2.80 -3.93
C LYS A 152 -9.09 3.84 -2.85
N THR A 153 -10.26 4.45 -2.89
CA THR A 153 -10.73 5.37 -1.85
C THR A 153 -12.25 5.47 -1.83
N ASP A 154 -12.82 5.79 -0.68
CA ASP A 154 -14.21 6.24 -0.50
C ASP A 154 -14.36 7.76 -0.67
N ASN A 155 -13.23 8.49 -0.71
CA ASN A 155 -13.22 9.94 -0.73
C ASN A 155 -13.22 10.48 -2.16
N GLN A 156 -14.37 10.98 -2.61
CA GLN A 156 -14.53 11.55 -3.95
C GLN A 156 -13.51 12.66 -4.26
N GLY A 157 -13.27 13.59 -3.33
CA GLY A 157 -12.36 14.72 -3.55
C GLY A 157 -10.89 14.29 -3.68
N LEU A 158 -10.48 13.26 -2.93
CA LEU A 158 -9.16 12.64 -3.14
C LEU A 158 -9.12 11.93 -4.49
N PHE A 159 -10.17 11.20 -4.86
CA PHE A 159 -10.22 10.49 -6.14
C PHE A 159 -10.11 11.42 -7.36
N GLU A 160 -10.89 12.51 -7.37
CA GLU A 160 -10.83 13.55 -8.40
C GLU A 160 -9.43 14.16 -8.50
N TYR A 161 -8.83 14.48 -7.35
CA TYR A 161 -7.45 14.97 -7.30
C TYR A 161 -6.45 13.94 -7.84
N SER A 162 -6.59 12.66 -7.48
CA SER A 162 -5.67 11.61 -7.94
C SER A 162 -5.77 11.38 -9.44
N LEU A 163 -6.98 11.45 -10.02
CA LEU A 163 -7.16 11.42 -11.47
C LEU A 163 -6.43 12.58 -12.15
N GLU A 164 -6.59 13.81 -11.65
CA GLU A 164 -5.90 14.97 -12.21
C GLU A 164 -4.37 14.84 -12.07
N SER A 165 -3.89 14.52 -10.87
CA SER A 165 -2.46 14.43 -10.57
C SER A 165 -1.77 13.34 -11.40
N MET A 166 -2.34 12.13 -11.47
CA MET A 166 -1.77 11.03 -12.26
C MET A 166 -1.86 11.31 -13.77
N SER A 167 -2.93 11.96 -14.24
CA SER A 167 -3.04 12.36 -15.64
C SER A 167 -2.01 13.42 -16.01
N GLN A 168 -1.80 14.44 -15.17
CA GLN A 168 -0.79 15.48 -15.38
C GLN A 168 0.63 14.93 -15.31
N PHE A 169 0.85 13.89 -14.51
CA PHE A 169 2.13 13.16 -14.47
C PHE A 169 2.40 12.34 -15.74
N GLY A 170 1.40 12.17 -16.62
CA GLY A 170 1.52 11.41 -17.87
C GLY A 170 1.23 9.91 -17.72
N MET A 171 0.54 9.49 -16.65
CA MET A 171 0.16 8.09 -16.49
C MET A 171 -0.99 7.70 -17.43
N LYS A 172 -1.01 6.43 -17.84
CA LYS A 172 -2.11 5.84 -18.61
C LYS A 172 -3.08 5.13 -17.67
N PHE A 173 -4.37 5.45 -17.76
CA PHE A 173 -5.42 4.78 -16.99
C PHE A 173 -5.90 3.54 -17.73
N GLU A 174 -5.85 2.39 -17.07
CA GLU A 174 -6.37 1.12 -17.59
C GLU A 174 -7.79 0.86 -17.11
N THR A 175 -8.06 1.22 -15.86
CA THR A 175 -9.36 0.97 -15.23
C THR A 175 -9.73 2.15 -14.36
N VAL A 176 -10.96 2.64 -14.52
CA VAL A 176 -11.58 3.61 -13.63
C VAL A 176 -12.93 3.05 -13.23
N ARG A 177 -13.20 2.97 -11.92
CA ARG A 177 -14.50 2.61 -11.36
C ARG A 177 -14.95 3.69 -10.40
N LEU A 178 -16.16 4.19 -10.64
CA LEU A 178 -16.83 5.12 -9.74
C LEU A 178 -17.67 4.39 -8.69
N ASP A 179 -17.90 3.10 -8.89
CA ASP A 179 -18.55 2.20 -7.96
C ASP A 179 -17.97 0.79 -8.13
N LEU A 180 -16.93 0.48 -7.36
CA LEU A 180 -16.18 -0.77 -7.45
C LEU A 180 -17.06 -1.99 -7.13
N HIS A 181 -17.93 -1.90 -6.13
CA HIS A 181 -18.70 -3.05 -5.65
C HIS A 181 -19.83 -3.47 -6.61
N HIS A 182 -20.18 -2.60 -7.56
CA HIS A 182 -21.12 -2.90 -8.64
C HIS A 182 -20.41 -3.02 -10.01
N SER A 183 -19.16 -3.47 -10.02
CA SER A 183 -18.35 -3.67 -11.23
C SER A 183 -17.81 -5.09 -11.35
N GLU A 184 -17.25 -5.45 -12.50
CA GLU A 184 -16.64 -6.76 -12.73
C GLU A 184 -15.47 -7.02 -11.77
N GLU A 185 -14.73 -5.98 -11.40
CA GLU A 185 -13.60 -6.05 -10.46
C GLU A 185 -14.02 -6.22 -8.99
N ALA A 186 -15.33 -6.31 -8.70
CA ALA A 186 -15.80 -6.75 -7.40
C ALA A 186 -15.45 -8.22 -7.14
N GLU A 187 -15.41 -9.05 -8.19
CA GLU A 187 -14.98 -10.44 -8.08
C GLU A 187 -13.45 -10.50 -7.83
N GLY A 188 -13.05 -11.18 -6.75
CA GLY A 188 -11.64 -11.24 -6.32
C GLY A 188 -11.16 -9.99 -5.56
N ASN A 189 -12.04 -9.02 -5.28
CA ASN A 189 -11.69 -7.84 -4.50
C ASN A 189 -11.45 -8.19 -3.01
N ILE A 190 -10.20 -8.10 -2.58
CA ILE A 190 -9.86 -8.16 -1.14
C ILE A 190 -10.09 -6.80 -0.51
N MET A 191 -11.05 -6.74 0.41
CA MET A 191 -11.49 -5.51 1.07
C MET A 191 -10.63 -5.16 2.27
N THR A 192 -10.37 -3.86 2.45
CA THR A 192 -9.78 -3.35 3.70
C THR A 192 -10.82 -3.29 4.84
N GLU A 193 -10.37 -3.10 6.09
CA GLU A 193 -11.26 -2.83 7.23
C GLU A 193 -12.14 -1.58 7.02
N TYR A 194 -11.63 -0.60 6.29
CA TYR A 194 -12.37 0.61 5.96
C TYR A 194 -13.40 0.32 4.88
N GLU A 195 -13.00 -0.37 3.83
CA GLU A 195 -13.86 -0.72 2.69
C GLU A 195 -15.11 -1.49 3.13
N ALA A 196 -14.94 -2.53 3.94
CA ALA A 196 -16.07 -3.32 4.45
C ALA A 196 -17.10 -2.45 5.21
N LYS A 197 -16.62 -1.51 6.04
CA LYS A 197 -17.49 -0.61 6.82
C LYS A 197 -18.23 0.42 5.97
N PHE A 198 -17.66 0.81 4.83
CA PHE A 198 -18.26 1.79 3.92
C PHE A 198 -19.20 1.14 2.91
N ALA A 199 -18.87 -0.08 2.46
CA ALA A 199 -19.74 -0.93 1.65
C ALA A 199 -21.10 -1.14 2.34
N GLU A 200 -21.09 -1.47 3.64
CA GLU A 200 -22.30 -1.65 4.45
C GLU A 200 -23.19 -0.38 4.52
N LYS A 201 -22.63 0.80 4.27
CA LYS A 201 -23.36 2.08 4.28
C LYS A 201 -23.85 2.51 2.90
N GLY A 202 -23.61 1.70 1.87
CA GLY A 202 -23.98 2.00 0.49
C GLY A 202 -23.20 3.18 -0.11
N GLN A 203 -22.03 3.52 0.43
CA GLN A 203 -21.17 4.55 -0.16
C GLN A 203 -20.31 3.94 -1.27
N PRO A 204 -20.24 4.58 -2.45
CA PRO A 204 -19.45 4.06 -3.55
C PRO A 204 -17.96 4.07 -3.21
N ILE A 205 -17.27 3.01 -3.63
CA ILE A 205 -15.81 2.93 -3.57
C ILE A 205 -15.25 3.21 -4.96
N TYR A 206 -14.37 4.20 -5.03
CA TYR A 206 -13.69 4.56 -6.26
C TYR A 206 -12.41 3.73 -6.41
N MET A 207 -12.13 3.26 -7.62
CA MET A 207 -10.89 2.54 -7.96
C MET A 207 -10.27 3.08 -9.24
N LEU A 208 -8.95 3.20 -9.24
CA LEU A 208 -8.13 3.55 -10.40
C LEU A 208 -6.98 2.55 -10.53
N ARG A 209 -6.77 2.02 -11.74
CA ARG A 209 -5.54 1.31 -12.14
C ARG A 209 -4.82 2.14 -13.19
N ALA A 210 -3.57 2.52 -12.92
CA ALA A 210 -2.75 3.35 -13.80
C ALA A 210 -1.29 2.86 -13.89
N ARG A 211 -0.69 2.97 -15.08
CA ARG A 211 0.74 2.69 -15.33
C ARG A 211 1.49 3.94 -15.77
N PHE A 212 2.80 3.95 -15.56
CA PHE A 212 3.68 4.97 -16.13
C PHE A 212 3.88 4.76 -17.63
N GLN A 213 4.17 5.86 -18.33
CA GLN A 213 4.63 5.88 -19.73
C GLN A 213 6.14 6.05 -19.82
#